data_AF-A0A2H9LK72-F1
#
_entry.id   AF-A0A2H9LK72-F1
#
_cell.length_a   1.000
_cell.length_b   1.000
_cell.length_c   1.000
_cell.angle_alpha   90.00
_cell.angle_beta   90.00
_cell.angle_gamma   90.00
#
_symmetry.space_group_name_H-M   'P 1'
#
loop_
_entity.id
_entity.type
_entity.pdbx_description
1 polymer ?
#
loop_
_entity_poly.entity_id
_entity_poly.type
_entity_poly.pdbx_seq_one_letter_code
_entity_poly.pdbx_strand_id
1 'polypeptide(L)'
;RGIARIEETSREAVEELFKKEEDPKLKDKLDELAKTLAKAANYYMSKLEHVVWREQEATKSVRKLAEHQELNTFISKYCADIADLGRREKAKLEETLDFVAKASSITLPAQLGETKADEELKKLIPKRLFKGSLDSGLFQKELGEKEYEWYEEIGDKDPDFEKKSAEILNFMDGKRNAHEILRAVSAEYAETDPERMLKFLKDLEKTKLITFS
;
A
#
# COMPACT_ATOMS: atom_id res chain seq x y z
N ARG A 1 13.58 -14.11 8.14
CA ARG A 1 12.96 -12.81 8.52
C ARG A 1 11.79 -12.47 7.59
N GLY A 2 11.92 -12.58 6.26
CA GLY A 2 10.80 -12.34 5.33
C GLY A 2 9.57 -13.23 5.49
N ILE A 3 9.75 -14.55 5.59
CA ILE A 3 8.65 -15.51 5.84
C ILE A 3 7.83 -15.13 7.08
N ALA A 4 8.52 -14.80 8.19
CA ALA A 4 7.88 -14.40 9.43
C ALA A 4 7.01 -13.14 9.27
N ARG A 5 7.41 -12.18 8.41
CA ARG A 5 6.60 -10.98 8.13
C ARG A 5 5.31 -11.30 7.38
N ILE A 6 5.34 -12.26 6.47
CA ILE A 6 4.15 -12.71 5.74
C ILE A 6 3.16 -13.36 6.72
N GLU A 7 3.66 -14.27 7.56
CA GLU A 7 2.85 -14.94 8.59
C GLU A 7 2.32 -13.96 9.65
N GLU A 8 3.14 -13.00 10.08
CA GLU A 8 2.75 -11.94 11.01
C GLU A 8 1.65 -11.05 10.42
N THR A 9 1.81 -10.61 9.17
CA THR A 9 0.78 -9.83 8.47
C THR A 9 -0.54 -10.59 8.35
N SER A 10 -0.47 -11.89 8.07
CA SER A 10 -1.66 -12.76 8.03
C SER A 10 -2.34 -12.88 9.39
N ARG A 11 -1.56 -13.04 10.47
CA ARG A 11 -2.08 -13.07 11.84
C ARG A 11 -2.75 -11.74 12.22
N GLU A 12 -2.09 -10.61 11.98
CA GLU A 12 -2.65 -9.26 12.19
C GLU A 12 -3.98 -9.08 11.44
N ALA A 13 -4.05 -9.58 10.20
CA ALA A 13 -5.25 -9.50 9.39
C ALA A 13 -6.42 -10.26 10.01
N VAL A 14 -6.18 -11.50 10.45
CA VAL A 14 -7.18 -12.33 11.12
C VAL A 14 -7.66 -11.67 12.42
N GLU A 15 -6.72 -11.20 13.25
CA GLU A 15 -7.04 -10.52 14.52
C GLU A 15 -7.89 -9.26 14.30
N GLU A 16 -7.56 -8.43 13.30
CA GLU A 16 -8.31 -7.22 13.01
C GLU A 16 -9.72 -7.52 12.45
N LEU A 17 -9.90 -8.59 11.66
CA LEU A 17 -11.23 -9.01 11.18
C LEU A 17 -12.14 -9.40 12.35
N PHE A 18 -11.67 -10.22 13.28
CA PHE A 18 -12.45 -10.59 14.47
C PHE A 18 -12.73 -9.40 15.37
N LYS A 19 -11.73 -8.54 15.61
CA LYS A 19 -11.92 -7.33 16.41
C LYS A 19 -12.99 -6.40 15.83
N LYS A 20 -13.09 -6.30 14.50
CA LYS A 20 -14.13 -5.49 13.84
C LYS A 20 -15.51 -6.13 13.90
N GLU A 21 -15.58 -7.45 13.84
CA GLU A 21 -16.83 -8.19 14.03
C GLU A 21 -17.38 -8.02 15.45
N GLU A 22 -16.51 -8.05 16.45
CA GLU A 22 -16.87 -7.87 17.86
C GLU A 22 -17.11 -6.41 18.26
N ASP A 23 -16.89 -5.42 17.36
CA ASP A 23 -17.04 -4.00 17.69
C ASP A 23 -18.50 -3.66 18.05
N PRO A 24 -18.78 -3.26 19.31
CA PRO A 24 -20.13 -2.93 19.74
C PRO A 24 -20.77 -1.80 18.94
N LYS A 25 -19.96 -0.91 18.33
CA LYS A 25 -20.46 0.21 17.51
C LYS A 25 -21.02 -0.23 16.16
N LEU A 26 -20.63 -1.42 15.69
CA LEU A 26 -21.01 -1.97 14.38
C LEU A 26 -22.07 -3.06 14.48
N LYS A 27 -22.36 -3.55 15.69
CA LYS A 27 -23.24 -4.69 15.95
C LYS A 27 -24.64 -4.57 15.35
N ASP A 28 -25.23 -3.37 15.37
CA ASP A 28 -26.56 -3.09 14.83
C ASP A 28 -26.53 -2.46 13.42
N LYS A 29 -25.32 -2.33 12.84
CA LYS A 29 -25.08 -1.63 11.58
C LYS A 29 -24.43 -2.54 10.55
N LEU A 30 -25.17 -3.55 10.11
CA LEU A 30 -24.69 -4.61 9.22
C LEU A 30 -24.01 -4.08 7.94
N ASP A 31 -24.55 -3.02 7.33
CA ASP A 31 -23.96 -2.40 6.14
C ASP A 31 -22.61 -1.71 6.43
N GLU A 32 -22.49 -1.03 7.57
CA GLU A 32 -21.23 -0.41 8.00
C GLU A 32 -20.21 -1.49 8.36
N LEU A 33 -20.64 -2.56 9.03
CA LEU A 33 -19.80 -3.72 9.35
C LEU A 33 -19.25 -4.37 8.08
N ALA A 34 -20.12 -4.65 7.09
CA ALA A 34 -19.72 -5.25 5.83
C ALA A 34 -18.69 -4.42 5.07
N LYS A 35 -18.88 -3.10 5.00
CA LYS A 35 -17.90 -2.17 4.40
C LYS A 35 -16.58 -2.16 5.16
N THR A 36 -16.64 -2.16 6.49
CA THR A 36 -15.43 -2.10 7.33
C THR A 36 -14.60 -3.38 7.22
N LEU A 37 -15.26 -4.55 7.21
CA LEU A 37 -14.61 -5.85 7.01
C LEU A 37 -14.00 -5.97 5.61
N ALA A 38 -14.75 -5.61 4.57
CA ALA A 38 -14.23 -5.60 3.20
C ALA A 38 -13.03 -4.65 3.05
N LYS A 39 -13.06 -3.47 3.71
CA LYS A 39 -11.95 -2.52 3.75
C LYS A 39 -10.71 -3.10 4.42
N ALA A 40 -10.88 -3.72 5.60
CA ALA A 40 -9.79 -4.35 6.31
C ALA A 40 -9.17 -5.50 5.51
N ALA A 41 -9.99 -6.37 4.93
CA ALA A 41 -9.51 -7.48 4.11
C ALA A 41 -8.73 -6.98 2.89
N ASN A 42 -9.26 -6.01 2.14
CA ASN A 42 -8.56 -5.45 0.98
C ASN A 42 -7.23 -4.80 1.36
N TYR A 43 -7.18 -4.08 2.49
CA TYR A 43 -5.94 -3.53 3.02
C TYR A 43 -4.89 -4.63 3.29
N TYR A 44 -5.26 -5.67 4.04
CA TYR A 44 -4.32 -6.73 4.39
C TYR A 44 -3.94 -7.63 3.21
N MET A 45 -4.83 -7.86 2.25
CA MET A 45 -4.48 -8.52 0.99
C MET A 45 -3.43 -7.72 0.23
N SER A 46 -3.60 -6.40 0.13
CA SER A 46 -2.61 -5.49 -0.46
C SER A 46 -1.27 -5.56 0.29
N LYS A 47 -1.32 -5.57 1.62
CA LYS A 47 -0.14 -5.63 2.48
C LYS A 47 0.61 -6.96 2.29
N LEU A 48 -0.09 -8.08 2.26
CA LEU A 48 0.50 -9.40 1.98
C LEU A 48 1.16 -9.45 0.60
N GLU A 49 0.48 -8.97 -0.44
CA GLU A 49 1.03 -8.88 -1.81
C GLU A 49 2.30 -8.03 -1.84
N HIS A 50 2.31 -6.90 -1.13
CA HIS A 50 3.47 -6.03 -1.05
C HIS A 50 4.66 -6.69 -0.34
N VAL A 51 4.44 -7.31 0.82
CA VAL A 51 5.50 -8.01 1.57
C VAL A 51 6.08 -9.16 0.74
N VAL A 52 5.24 -9.97 0.11
CA VAL A 52 5.66 -11.05 -0.79
C VAL A 52 6.56 -10.50 -1.90
N TRP A 53 6.14 -9.44 -2.57
CA TRP A 53 6.91 -8.80 -3.63
C TRP A 53 8.27 -8.29 -3.11
N ARG A 54 8.30 -7.58 -1.98
CA ARG A 54 9.55 -7.06 -1.39
C ARG A 54 10.54 -8.16 -1.06
N GLU A 55 10.07 -9.24 -0.45
CA GLU A 55 10.94 -10.37 -0.08
C GLU A 55 11.46 -11.11 -1.32
N GLN A 56 10.67 -11.19 -2.39
CA GLN A 56 11.15 -11.68 -3.69
C GLN A 56 12.23 -10.77 -4.28
N GLU A 57 12.05 -9.45 -4.28
CA GLU A 57 13.06 -8.51 -4.80
C GLU A 57 14.34 -8.53 -3.96
N ALA A 58 14.22 -8.63 -2.64
CA ALA A 58 15.35 -8.81 -1.74
C ALA A 58 16.11 -10.11 -2.06
N THR A 59 15.39 -11.21 -2.30
CA THR A 59 15.99 -12.49 -2.70
C THR A 59 16.70 -12.40 -4.06
N LYS A 60 16.09 -11.76 -5.05
CA LYS A 60 16.69 -11.54 -6.38
C LYS A 60 17.93 -10.67 -6.33
N SER A 61 18.01 -9.73 -5.38
CA SER A 61 19.15 -8.82 -5.25
C SER A 61 20.48 -9.55 -4.97
N VAL A 62 20.42 -10.75 -4.40
CA VAL A 62 21.59 -11.62 -4.15
C VAL A 62 22.32 -11.99 -5.44
N ARG A 63 21.65 -11.97 -6.60
CA ARG A 63 22.29 -12.18 -7.91
C ARG A 63 23.44 -11.20 -8.18
N LYS A 64 23.46 -10.03 -7.53
CA LYS A 64 24.57 -9.07 -7.63
C LYS A 64 25.88 -9.57 -7.04
N LEU A 65 25.84 -10.60 -6.19
CA LEU A 65 27.03 -11.13 -5.51
C LEU A 65 27.79 -12.14 -6.37
N ALA A 66 27.09 -12.90 -7.23
CA ALA A 66 27.71 -13.86 -8.15
C ALA A 66 26.73 -14.24 -9.28
N GLU A 67 27.28 -14.61 -10.44
CA GLU A 67 26.49 -15.08 -11.58
C GLU A 67 26.87 -16.52 -11.95
N HIS A 68 26.22 -17.49 -11.32
CA HIS A 68 26.31 -18.90 -11.72
C HIS A 68 24.95 -19.60 -11.64
N GLN A 69 24.80 -20.67 -12.43
CA GLN A 69 23.51 -21.34 -12.65
C GLN A 69 22.90 -21.89 -11.35
N GLU A 70 23.71 -22.44 -10.44
CA GLU A 70 23.22 -22.98 -9.16
C GLU A 70 22.59 -21.89 -8.29
N LEU A 71 23.21 -20.71 -8.19
CA LEU A 71 22.64 -19.58 -7.45
C LEU A 71 21.34 -19.09 -8.09
N ASN A 72 21.26 -19.04 -9.42
CA ASN A 72 20.02 -18.65 -10.09
C ASN A 72 18.88 -19.65 -9.81
N THR A 73 19.16 -20.96 -9.86
CA THR A 73 18.18 -22.01 -9.50
C THR A 73 17.74 -21.86 -8.05
N PHE A 74 18.68 -21.61 -7.13
CA PHE A 74 18.38 -21.37 -5.72
C PHE A 74 17.48 -20.15 -5.51
N ILE A 75 17.82 -19.00 -6.11
CA ILE A 75 17.02 -17.77 -6.05
C ILE A 75 15.60 -18.02 -6.59
N SER A 76 15.48 -18.66 -7.75
CA SER A 76 14.17 -18.97 -8.35
C SER A 76 13.32 -19.86 -7.44
N LYS A 77 13.93 -20.88 -6.82
CA LYS A 77 13.23 -21.74 -5.86
C LYS A 77 12.72 -20.95 -4.66
N TYR A 78 13.55 -20.13 -4.04
CA TYR A 78 13.14 -19.32 -2.88
C TYR A 78 12.05 -18.29 -3.25
N CYS A 79 12.12 -17.67 -4.43
CA CYS A 79 11.06 -16.80 -4.89
C CYS A 79 9.72 -17.54 -5.08
N ALA A 80 9.76 -18.80 -5.53
CA ALA A 80 8.57 -19.64 -5.64
C ALA A 80 8.01 -19.98 -4.25
N ASP A 81 8.85 -20.39 -3.31
CA ASP A 81 8.44 -20.70 -1.93
C ASP A 81 7.79 -19.47 -1.24
N ILE A 82 8.34 -18.27 -1.45
CA ILE A 82 7.76 -17.01 -0.96
C ILE A 82 6.38 -16.74 -1.61
N ALA A 83 6.25 -16.95 -2.91
CA ALA A 83 4.97 -16.79 -3.61
C ALA A 83 3.92 -17.80 -3.14
N ASP A 84 4.31 -19.06 -2.92
CA ASP A 84 3.44 -20.12 -2.42
C ASP A 84 2.95 -19.84 -1.01
N LEU A 85 3.83 -19.36 -0.12
CA LEU A 85 3.41 -18.90 1.20
C LEU A 85 2.43 -17.73 1.10
N GLY A 86 2.74 -16.71 0.28
CA GLY A 86 1.85 -15.58 0.06
C GLY A 86 0.46 -15.99 -0.42
N ARG A 87 0.38 -16.94 -1.37
CA ARG A 87 -0.89 -17.51 -1.84
C ARG A 87 -1.67 -18.21 -0.72
N ARG A 88 -0.99 -19.03 0.09
CA ARG A 88 -1.64 -19.75 1.20
C ARG A 88 -2.18 -18.80 2.26
N GLU A 89 -1.39 -17.80 2.67
CA GLU A 89 -1.84 -16.83 3.67
C GLU A 89 -2.97 -15.93 3.12
N LYS A 90 -2.96 -15.59 1.83
CA LYS A 90 -4.08 -14.89 1.19
C LYS A 90 -5.36 -15.73 1.20
N ALA A 91 -5.29 -17.00 0.81
CA ALA A 91 -6.44 -17.90 0.84
C ALA A 91 -7.01 -18.06 2.26
N LYS A 92 -6.14 -18.19 3.26
CA LYS A 92 -6.54 -18.23 4.67
C LYS A 92 -7.29 -16.96 5.10
N LEU A 93 -6.84 -15.79 4.65
CA LEU A 93 -7.52 -14.52 4.93
C LEU A 93 -8.91 -14.46 4.25
N GLU A 94 -9.01 -14.91 3.00
CA GLU A 94 -10.28 -15.02 2.27
C GLU A 94 -11.27 -15.95 3.00
N GLU A 95 -10.81 -17.15 3.40
CA GLU A 95 -11.61 -18.10 4.17
C GLU A 95 -12.07 -17.53 5.52
N THR A 96 -11.18 -16.80 6.21
CA THR A 96 -11.51 -16.15 7.49
C THR A 96 -12.56 -15.06 7.29
N LEU A 97 -12.41 -14.22 6.25
CA LEU A 97 -13.38 -13.19 5.92
C LEU A 97 -14.76 -13.79 5.60
N ASP A 98 -14.79 -14.87 4.81
CA ASP A 98 -16.02 -15.60 4.49
C ASP A 98 -16.68 -16.20 5.73
N PHE A 99 -15.88 -16.75 6.65
CA PHE A 99 -16.37 -17.28 7.92
C PHE A 99 -17.00 -16.17 8.78
N VAL A 100 -16.28 -15.06 8.96
CA VAL A 100 -16.75 -13.89 9.72
C VAL A 100 -18.04 -13.34 9.09
N ALA A 101 -18.08 -13.18 7.77
CA ALA A 101 -19.27 -12.68 7.08
C ALA A 101 -20.50 -13.58 7.27
N LYS A 102 -20.32 -14.91 7.21
CA LYS A 102 -21.38 -15.89 7.47
C LYS A 102 -21.83 -15.86 8.93
N ALA A 103 -20.90 -15.79 9.87
CA ALA A 103 -21.20 -15.74 11.31
C ALA A 103 -22.04 -14.51 11.67
N SER A 104 -21.71 -13.36 11.07
CA SER A 104 -22.45 -12.11 11.27
C SER A 104 -23.67 -11.94 10.35
N SER A 105 -24.00 -12.94 9.51
CA SER A 105 -25.11 -12.89 8.55
C SER A 105 -25.08 -11.67 7.61
N ILE A 106 -23.89 -11.24 7.20
CA ILE A 106 -23.69 -10.10 6.30
C ILE A 106 -23.36 -10.55 4.88
N THR A 107 -23.72 -9.73 3.89
CA THR A 107 -23.24 -9.88 2.52
C THR A 107 -22.12 -8.88 2.29
N LEU A 108 -20.94 -9.37 1.90
CA LEU A 108 -19.82 -8.49 1.59
C LEU A 108 -20.07 -7.77 0.26
N PRO A 109 -19.74 -6.47 0.15
CA PRO A 109 -19.83 -5.77 -1.11
C PRO A 109 -18.82 -6.35 -2.11
N ALA A 110 -19.27 -6.61 -3.34
CA ALA A 110 -18.41 -7.12 -4.41
C ALA A 110 -17.25 -6.16 -4.76
N GLN A 111 -17.47 -4.86 -4.55
CA GLN A 111 -16.47 -3.82 -4.67
C GLN A 111 -16.65 -2.82 -3.53
N LEU A 112 -15.55 -2.41 -2.91
CA LEU A 112 -15.56 -1.22 -2.08
C LEU A 112 -15.82 0.00 -2.96
N GLY A 113 -16.64 0.93 -2.50
CA GLY A 113 -16.86 2.17 -3.23
C GLY A 113 -15.54 2.90 -3.41
N GLU A 114 -15.10 3.03 -4.66
CA GLU A 114 -13.91 3.81 -5.01
C GLU A 114 -14.24 5.29 -4.90
N THR A 115 -13.34 6.06 -4.31
CA THR A 115 -13.48 7.51 -4.31
C THR A 115 -13.13 8.07 -5.68
N LYS A 116 -13.55 9.30 -5.98
CA LYS A 116 -13.11 10.00 -7.20
C LYS A 116 -11.58 10.14 -7.25
N ALA A 117 -10.92 10.27 -6.09
CA ALA A 117 -9.47 10.32 -6.00
C ALA A 117 -8.84 8.97 -6.38
N ASP A 118 -9.41 7.84 -5.96
CA ASP A 118 -8.93 6.51 -6.37
C ASP A 118 -9.01 6.33 -7.90
N GLU A 119 -10.14 6.71 -8.50
CA GLU A 119 -10.31 6.66 -9.95
C GLU A 119 -9.32 7.55 -10.70
N GLU A 120 -8.99 8.72 -10.14
CA GLU A 120 -8.00 9.63 -10.72
C GLU A 120 -6.59 9.06 -10.59
N LEU A 121 -6.20 8.56 -9.42
CA LEU A 121 -4.89 7.97 -9.18
C LEU A 121 -4.61 6.76 -10.10
N LYS A 122 -5.63 5.97 -10.47
CA LYS A 122 -5.47 4.87 -11.42
C LYS A 122 -5.08 5.31 -12.82
N LYS A 123 -5.37 6.56 -13.19
CA LYS A 123 -5.07 7.14 -14.52
C LYS A 123 -3.69 7.80 -14.58
N LEU A 124 -3.07 8.06 -13.43
CA LEU A 124 -1.81 8.79 -13.34
C LEU A 124 -0.64 7.81 -13.26
N ILE A 125 0.30 7.89 -14.20
CA ILE A 125 1.58 7.17 -14.13
C ILE A 125 2.69 8.19 -13.82
N PRO A 126 3.05 8.41 -12.54
CA PRO A 126 4.04 9.41 -12.17
C PRO A 126 5.46 8.97 -12.52
N LYS A 127 6.23 9.90 -13.10
CA LYS A 127 7.65 9.75 -13.40
C LYS A 127 8.43 10.94 -12.85
N ARG A 128 9.47 10.65 -12.05
CA ARG A 128 10.37 11.69 -11.52
C ARG A 128 11.20 12.33 -12.62
N LEU A 129 11.39 13.65 -12.51
CA LEU A 129 12.25 14.47 -13.37
C LEU A 129 13.59 14.84 -12.70
N PHE A 130 13.81 14.38 -11.47
CA PHE A 130 15.04 14.58 -10.70
C PHE A 130 15.62 13.26 -10.21
N LYS A 131 16.87 13.30 -9.72
CA LYS A 131 17.55 12.16 -9.10
C LYS A 131 17.81 12.45 -7.62
N GLY A 132 17.68 11.42 -6.78
CA GLY A 132 17.90 11.54 -5.34
C GLY A 132 16.63 11.89 -4.56
N SER A 133 16.82 12.38 -3.34
CA SER A 133 15.74 12.86 -2.47
C SER A 133 15.14 14.15 -3.00
N LEU A 134 13.88 14.41 -2.63
CA LEU A 134 13.23 15.69 -2.89
C LEU A 134 13.98 16.79 -2.12
N ASP A 135 14.35 17.86 -2.80
CA ASP A 135 14.83 19.07 -2.15
C ASP A 135 13.61 19.85 -1.64
N SER A 136 13.37 19.78 -0.32
CA SER A 136 12.23 20.45 0.32
C SER A 136 12.28 21.97 0.18
N GLY A 137 13.48 22.57 0.13
CA GLY A 137 13.64 24.01 -0.04
C GLY A 137 13.29 24.45 -1.46
N LEU A 138 13.71 23.68 -2.47
CA LEU A 138 13.28 23.90 -3.85
C LEU A 138 11.77 23.70 -3.99
N PHE A 139 11.22 22.62 -3.42
CA PHE A 139 9.80 22.32 -3.50
C PHE A 139 8.95 23.43 -2.87
N GLN A 140 9.28 23.88 -1.66
CA GLN A 140 8.62 25.00 -0.99
C GLN A 140 8.70 26.29 -1.81
N LYS A 141 9.88 26.61 -2.37
CA LYS A 141 10.09 27.80 -3.17
C LYS A 141 9.23 27.81 -4.45
N GLU A 142 9.19 26.70 -5.18
CA GLU A 142 8.44 26.60 -6.43
C GLU A 142 6.93 26.50 -6.21
N LEU A 143 6.49 25.91 -5.09
CA LEU A 143 5.08 25.81 -4.74
C LEU A 143 4.53 27.15 -4.18
N GLY A 144 5.38 27.88 -3.45
CA GLY A 144 5.04 29.11 -2.74
C GLY A 144 4.56 28.84 -1.31
N GLU A 145 4.87 29.77 -0.40
CA GLU A 145 4.64 29.62 1.05
C GLU A 145 3.20 29.25 1.39
N LYS A 146 2.22 29.95 0.80
CA LYS A 146 0.79 29.74 1.08
C LYS A 146 0.30 28.33 0.73
N GLU A 147 0.79 27.75 -0.36
CA GLU A 147 0.41 26.38 -0.72
C GLU A 147 1.20 25.34 0.09
N TYR A 148 2.41 25.71 0.53
CA TYR A 148 3.25 24.88 1.37
C TYR A 148 2.74 24.75 2.81
N GLU A 149 2.01 25.74 3.34
CA GLU A 149 1.35 25.68 4.67
C GLU A 149 0.54 24.39 4.86
N TRP A 150 -0.08 23.87 3.79
CA TRP A 150 -0.79 22.60 3.84
C TRP A 150 0.10 21.42 4.28
N TYR A 151 1.39 21.42 3.90
CA TYR A 151 2.34 20.38 4.27
C TYR A 151 2.79 20.49 5.73
N GLU A 152 2.79 21.70 6.29
CA GLU A 152 3.02 21.89 7.72
C GLU A 152 1.83 21.34 8.52
N GLU A 153 0.61 21.69 8.12
CA GLU A 153 -0.60 21.19 8.76
C GLU A 153 -0.76 19.66 8.66
N ILE A 154 -0.37 19.06 7.53
CA ILE A 154 -0.52 17.62 7.35
C ILE A 154 0.50 16.85 8.18
N GLY A 155 1.69 17.43 8.45
CA GLY A 155 2.67 16.83 9.35
C GLY A 155 2.11 16.65 10.77
N ASP A 156 1.29 17.59 11.25
CA ASP A 156 0.61 17.49 12.54
C ASP A 156 -0.50 16.43 12.54
N LYS A 157 -1.23 16.30 11.42
CA LYS A 157 -2.38 15.39 11.28
C LYS A 157 -1.96 13.95 10.94
N ASP A 158 -0.83 13.77 10.28
CA ASP A 158 -0.26 12.49 9.86
C ASP A 158 1.27 12.55 10.00
N PRO A 159 1.80 12.21 11.19
CA PRO A 159 3.23 12.27 11.48
C PRO A 159 4.10 11.39 10.57
N ASP A 160 3.51 10.41 9.89
CA ASP A 160 4.21 9.55 8.95
C ASP A 160 4.12 10.07 7.50
N PHE A 161 3.43 11.18 7.24
CA PHE A 161 3.24 11.72 5.89
C PHE A 161 4.55 12.04 5.18
N GLU A 162 5.56 12.53 5.90
CA GLU A 162 6.89 12.78 5.33
C GLU A 162 7.53 11.47 4.82
N LYS A 163 7.48 10.40 5.64
CA LYS A 163 8.00 9.07 5.26
C LYS A 163 7.22 8.50 4.08
N LYS A 164 5.88 8.59 4.12
CA LYS A 164 4.99 8.18 3.04
C LYS A 164 5.34 8.92 1.74
N SER A 165 5.55 10.24 1.80
CA SER A 165 5.90 11.08 0.65
C SER A 165 7.24 10.68 0.04
N ALA A 166 8.24 10.40 0.87
CA ALA A 166 9.54 9.90 0.41
C ALA A 166 9.41 8.53 -0.30
N GLU A 167 8.61 7.62 0.24
CA GLU A 167 8.37 6.31 -0.38
C GLU A 167 7.53 6.38 -1.64
N ILE A 168 6.52 7.26 -1.68
CA ILE A 168 5.75 7.56 -2.89
C ILE A 168 6.72 7.95 -4.02
N LEU A 169 7.67 8.86 -3.76
CA LEU A 169 8.70 9.25 -4.72
C LEU A 169 9.60 8.07 -5.12
N ASN A 170 9.98 7.21 -4.18
CA ASN A 170 10.82 6.04 -4.45
C ASN A 170 10.17 5.06 -5.43
N PHE A 171 8.85 4.89 -5.35
CA PHE A 171 8.08 4.01 -6.25
C PHE A 171 7.76 4.62 -7.62
N MET A 172 7.96 5.92 -7.83
CA MET A 172 7.76 6.58 -9.13
C MET A 172 8.84 6.18 -10.13
N ASP A 173 8.58 5.13 -10.87
CA ASP A 173 9.43 4.59 -11.93
C ASP A 173 8.90 4.89 -13.35
N GLY A 174 7.78 5.61 -13.46
CA GLY A 174 7.09 5.86 -14.73
C GLY A 174 6.43 4.62 -15.32
N LYS A 175 6.21 3.57 -14.53
CA LYS A 175 5.52 2.34 -14.95
C LYS A 175 4.32 2.03 -14.08
N ARG A 176 4.46 2.17 -12.76
CA ARG A 176 3.35 1.98 -11.81
C ARG A 176 2.40 3.17 -11.86
N ASN A 177 1.09 2.90 -11.80
CA ASN A 177 0.13 3.97 -11.60
C ASN A 177 0.13 4.44 -10.13
N ALA A 178 -0.38 5.65 -9.90
CA ALA A 178 -0.35 6.26 -8.58
C ALA A 178 -1.18 5.48 -7.54
N HIS A 179 -2.25 4.80 -7.96
CA HIS A 179 -3.05 3.96 -7.05
C HIS A 179 -2.30 2.69 -6.60
N GLU A 180 -1.49 2.08 -7.47
CA GLU A 180 -0.60 0.97 -7.09
C GLU A 180 0.46 1.43 -6.08
N ILE A 181 1.02 2.62 -6.29
CA ILE A 181 1.97 3.24 -5.36
C ILE A 181 1.29 3.53 -4.01
N LEU A 182 0.07 4.08 -4.01
CA LEU A 182 -0.72 4.33 -2.79
C LEU A 182 -0.87 3.05 -1.97
N ARG A 183 -1.26 1.93 -2.61
CA ARG A 183 -1.44 0.64 -1.95
C ARG A 183 -0.12 0.12 -1.36
N ALA A 184 0.97 0.23 -2.10
CA ALA A 184 2.30 -0.18 -1.65
C ALA A 184 2.77 0.63 -0.42
N VAL A 185 2.60 1.95 -0.44
CA VAL A 185 2.99 2.82 0.67
C VAL A 185 2.10 2.61 1.89
N SER A 186 0.79 2.45 1.67
CA SER A 186 -0.17 2.16 2.73
C SER A 186 0.11 0.85 3.45
N ALA A 187 0.63 -0.15 2.74
CA ALA A 187 1.02 -1.43 3.31
C ALA A 187 2.17 -1.31 4.33
N GLU A 188 3.02 -0.29 4.20
CA GLU A 188 4.24 -0.12 5.00
C GLU A 188 4.06 0.91 6.14
N TYR A 189 3.36 2.02 5.90
CA TYR A 189 3.32 3.18 6.82
C TYR A 189 1.91 3.54 7.31
N ALA A 190 1.00 2.57 7.36
CA ALA A 190 -0.44 2.73 7.60
C ALA A 190 -1.19 3.42 6.45
N GLU A 191 -2.52 3.27 6.47
CA GLU A 191 -3.41 3.73 5.40
C GLU A 191 -3.11 5.17 4.99
N THR A 192 -2.84 5.36 3.70
CA THR A 192 -2.61 6.67 3.09
C THR A 192 -3.89 7.13 2.41
N ASP A 193 -4.28 8.36 2.67
CA ASP A 193 -5.48 8.98 2.10
C ASP A 193 -5.27 9.28 0.59
N PRO A 194 -6.14 8.75 -0.30
CA PRO A 194 -6.07 9.02 -1.74
C PRO A 194 -6.06 10.51 -2.10
N GLU A 195 -6.81 11.35 -1.38
CA GLU A 195 -6.90 12.78 -1.66
C GLU A 195 -5.57 13.49 -1.34
N ARG A 196 -4.92 13.10 -0.24
CA ARG A 196 -3.60 13.64 0.15
C ARG A 196 -2.54 13.26 -0.85
N MET A 197 -2.54 12.00 -1.31
CA MET A 197 -1.61 11.56 -2.35
C MET A 197 -1.87 12.31 -3.66
N LEU A 198 -3.13 12.43 -4.08
CA LEU A 198 -3.48 13.13 -5.31
C LEU A 198 -3.03 14.60 -5.27
N LYS A 199 -3.26 15.31 -4.15
CA LYS A 199 -2.76 16.67 -3.97
C LYS A 199 -1.24 16.72 -4.07
N PHE A 200 -0.53 15.84 -3.36
CA PHE A 200 0.93 15.79 -3.40
C PHE A 200 1.47 15.59 -4.81
N LEU A 201 0.88 14.68 -5.59
CA LEU A 201 1.28 14.43 -6.97
C LEU A 201 1.01 15.64 -7.87
N LYS A 202 -0.13 16.32 -7.71
CA LYS A 202 -0.45 17.53 -8.48
C LYS A 202 0.52 18.68 -8.18
N ASP A 203 0.89 18.85 -6.91
CA ASP A 203 1.85 19.88 -6.50
C ASP A 203 3.26 19.58 -7.03
N LEU A 204 3.66 18.30 -7.05
CA LEU A 204 4.91 17.87 -7.68
C LEU A 204 4.91 18.08 -9.21
N GLU A 205 3.78 17.87 -9.88
CA GLU A 205 3.66 18.13 -11.32
C GLU A 205 3.70 19.64 -11.59
N LYS A 206 2.96 20.43 -10.82
CA LYS A 206 2.93 21.90 -10.90
C LYS A 206 4.32 22.51 -10.76
N THR A 207 5.13 21.98 -9.84
CA THR A 207 6.52 22.39 -9.61
C THR A 207 7.52 21.76 -10.60
N LYS A 208 7.02 21.01 -11.61
CA LYS A 208 7.82 20.34 -12.65
C LYS A 208 8.86 19.37 -12.11
N LEU A 209 8.61 18.80 -10.94
CA LEU A 209 9.46 17.78 -10.31
C LEU A 209 9.08 16.37 -10.78
N ILE A 210 7.84 16.20 -11.24
CA ILE A 210 7.36 14.98 -11.89
C ILE A 210 6.61 15.31 -13.18
N THR A 211 6.30 14.27 -13.96
CA THR A 211 5.33 14.30 -15.05
C THR A 211 4.42 13.08 -14.94
N PHE A 212 3.20 13.18 -15.45
CA PHE A 212 2.36 12.00 -15.71
C PHE A 212 2.54 11.52 -17.15
N SER A 213 2.27 10.23 -17.37
CA SER A 213 2.16 9.59 -18.69
C SER A 213 0.80 8.94 -18.84
#